data_AF-A0A2N5IB08-F1
#
_entry.id   AF-A0A2N5IB08-F1
#
_cell.length_a   1.000
_cell.length_b   1.000
_cell.length_c   1.000
_cell.angle_alpha   90.00
_cell.angle_beta   90.00
_cell.angle_gamma   90.00
#
_symmetry.space_group_name_H-M   'P 1'
#
loop_
_entity.id
_entity.type
_entity.pdbx_description
1 polymer ?
#
loop_
_entity_poly.entity_id
_entity_poly.type
_entity_poly.pdbx_seq_one_letter_code
_entity_poly.pdbx_strand_id
1 'polypeptide(L)'
;MLVYHGSKQLFEAFDYSKIGTNGTMEGKGFYFTDKKLIAEGYGQDGYLYTVEFNGKKSLHSDKKTITRQQLKKYLKELDKKTDYLSNWGDTAYDGLEKVLNEAVRGEYEQSDNDVDIIAGIANACGDMETSLTLLYQLLGYDSIVVDGEWGNGQRIYIALTNDIIKIVDVKELKKA
;
A
#
# COMPACT_ATOMS: atom_id res chain seq x y z
N MET A 1 10.16 8.16 12.67
CA MET A 1 9.65 7.67 13.97
C MET A 1 9.88 6.18 14.09
N LEU A 2 9.78 5.56 15.27
CA LEU A 2 9.89 4.10 15.41
C LEU A 2 8.49 3.46 15.44
N VAL A 3 8.33 2.37 14.68
CA VAL A 3 7.13 1.53 14.61
C VAL A 3 7.54 0.05 14.65
N TYR A 4 6.57 -0.84 14.84
CA TYR A 4 6.82 -2.25 15.07
C TYR A 4 6.09 -3.15 14.08
N HIS A 5 6.74 -4.24 13.68
CA HIS A 5 6.16 -5.30 12.86
C HIS A 5 6.46 -6.67 13.48
N GLY A 6 5.49 -7.57 13.48
CA GLY A 6 5.66 -8.94 13.94
C GLY A 6 5.59 -9.93 12.78
N SER A 7 6.51 -10.89 12.74
CA SER A 7 6.47 -11.96 11.75
C SER A 7 6.99 -13.28 12.32
N LYS A 8 6.44 -14.39 11.83
CA LYS A 8 6.96 -15.75 12.08
C LYS A 8 8.31 -16.00 11.40
N GLN A 9 8.68 -15.17 10.42
CA GLN A 9 9.84 -15.37 9.56
C GLN A 9 10.94 -14.35 9.86
N LEU A 10 12.20 -14.80 9.77
CA LEU A 10 13.37 -13.93 9.78
C LEU A 10 13.64 -13.42 8.36
N PHE A 11 13.78 -12.11 8.18
CA PHE A 11 14.11 -11.48 6.90
C PHE A 11 14.90 -10.18 7.10
N GLU A 12 15.59 -9.75 6.05
CA GLU A 12 16.42 -8.54 6.06
C GLU A 12 15.74 -7.34 5.38
N ALA A 13 14.70 -7.58 4.56
CA ALA A 13 13.96 -6.55 3.85
C ALA A 13 12.49 -6.93 3.67
N PHE A 14 11.62 -5.92 3.56
CA PHE A 14 10.22 -6.13 3.24
C PHE A 14 10.04 -6.37 1.73
N ASP A 15 9.31 -7.43 1.42
CA ASP A 15 9.13 -7.95 0.07
C ASP A 15 7.68 -7.73 -0.38
N TYR A 16 7.50 -7.01 -1.50
CA TYR A 16 6.19 -6.70 -2.08
C TYR A 16 5.37 -7.97 -2.38
N SER A 17 6.02 -9.09 -2.67
CA SER A 17 5.35 -10.38 -2.88
C SER A 17 4.61 -10.90 -1.64
N LYS A 18 4.88 -10.33 -0.45
CA LYS A 18 4.24 -10.72 0.82
C LYS A 18 3.07 -9.82 1.20
N ILE A 19 2.85 -8.72 0.49
CA ILE A 19 1.75 -7.79 0.75
C ILE A 19 0.42 -8.54 0.61
N GLY A 20 -0.46 -8.34 1.60
CA GLY A 20 -1.78 -8.96 1.66
C GLY A 20 -1.83 -10.35 2.31
N THR A 21 -0.70 -10.88 2.80
CA THR A 21 -0.69 -12.17 3.52
C THR A 21 -1.40 -12.09 4.88
N ASN A 22 -1.24 -10.97 5.61
CA ASN A 22 -1.69 -10.84 7.00
C ASN A 22 -2.52 -9.56 7.28
N GLY A 23 -2.98 -8.85 6.24
CA GLY A 23 -3.75 -7.61 6.39
C GLY A 23 -3.94 -6.86 5.09
N THR A 24 -5.18 -6.46 4.81
CA THR A 24 -5.54 -5.60 3.67
C THR A 24 -6.70 -4.64 3.97
N MET A 25 -7.21 -4.63 5.20
CA MET A 25 -8.46 -3.95 5.55
C MET A 25 -8.31 -2.43 5.45
N GLU A 26 -7.14 -1.92 5.85
CA GLU A 26 -6.77 -0.51 5.91
C GLU A 26 -5.97 -0.06 4.68
N GLY A 27 -5.82 -0.94 3.68
CA GLY A 27 -5.09 -0.70 2.44
C GLY A 27 -4.04 -1.76 2.13
N LYS A 28 -3.22 -1.50 1.10
CA LYS A 28 -2.18 -2.42 0.63
C LYS A 28 -0.79 -1.82 0.89
N GLY A 29 0.08 -2.59 1.53
CA GLY A 29 1.47 -2.21 1.79
C GLY A 29 2.07 -2.99 2.96
N PHE A 30 3.20 -2.52 3.47
CA PHE A 30 3.86 -3.11 4.64
C PHE A 30 3.29 -2.54 5.93
N TYR A 31 2.69 -3.39 6.74
CA TYR A 31 1.95 -3.00 7.94
C TYR A 31 2.88 -2.86 9.17
N PHE A 32 2.69 -1.78 9.89
CA PHE A 32 3.35 -1.48 11.16
C PHE A 32 2.36 -0.90 12.16
N THR A 33 2.71 -0.96 13.44
CA THR A 33 1.94 -0.40 14.55
C THR A 33 2.83 0.40 15.47
N ASP A 34 2.30 1.43 16.13
CA ASP A 34 2.99 2.11 17.24
C ASP A 34 3.01 1.27 18.54
N LYS A 35 2.23 0.18 18.59
CA LYS A 35 2.12 -0.67 19.78
C LYS A 35 2.91 -1.95 19.64
N LYS A 36 4.06 -1.97 20.29
CA LYS A 36 4.95 -3.14 20.38
C LYS A 36 4.22 -4.44 20.76
N LEU A 37 3.35 -4.41 21.77
CA LEU A 37 2.60 -5.60 22.22
C LEU A 37 1.72 -6.21 21.13
N ILE A 38 1.18 -5.39 20.22
CA ILE A 38 0.36 -5.89 19.11
C ILE A 38 1.25 -6.56 18.08
N ALA A 39 2.37 -5.93 17.71
CA ALA A 39 3.36 -6.53 16.82
C ALA A 39 3.91 -7.84 17.39
N GLU A 40 4.20 -7.91 18.69
CA GLU A 40 4.62 -9.16 19.34
C GLU A 40 3.59 -10.29 19.19
N GLY A 41 2.28 -9.96 19.21
CA GLY A 41 1.22 -10.92 18.92
C GLY A 41 1.30 -11.52 17.51
N TYR A 42 1.55 -10.70 16.48
CA TYR A 42 1.75 -11.18 15.11
C TYR A 42 3.06 -11.97 14.93
N GLY A 43 4.08 -11.66 15.74
CA GLY A 43 5.37 -12.32 15.74
C GLY A 43 5.50 -13.50 16.70
N GLN A 44 4.42 -13.99 17.31
CA GLN A 44 4.48 -15.06 18.32
C GLN A 44 5.24 -16.28 17.79
N ASP A 45 6.21 -16.79 18.55
CA ASP A 45 7.14 -17.85 18.13
C ASP A 45 7.94 -17.48 16.86
N GLY A 46 8.34 -16.22 16.76
CA GLY A 46 8.99 -15.63 15.59
C GLY A 46 9.84 -14.42 15.97
N TYR A 47 9.62 -13.29 15.31
CA TYR A 47 10.47 -12.10 15.41
C TYR A 47 9.65 -10.82 15.51
N LEU A 48 10.13 -9.91 16.35
CA LEU A 48 9.70 -8.52 16.42
C LEU A 48 10.73 -7.66 15.70
N TYR A 49 10.26 -6.85 14.76
CA TYR A 49 11.04 -5.87 14.04
C TYR A 49 10.73 -4.48 14.60
N THR A 50 11.79 -3.73 14.95
CA THR A 50 11.71 -2.29 15.20
C THR A 50 12.16 -1.58 13.93
N VAL A 51 11.34 -0.66 13.43
CA VAL A 51 11.51 -0.05 12.12
C VAL A 51 11.44 1.47 12.23
N GLU A 52 12.42 2.15 11.66
CA GLU A 52 12.33 3.58 11.38
C GLU A 52 11.36 3.80 10.22
N PHE A 53 10.31 4.57 10.45
CA PHE A 53 9.31 4.96 9.47
C PHE A 53 9.39 6.47 9.21
N ASN A 54 9.51 6.85 7.94
CA ASN A 54 9.71 8.23 7.48
C ASN A 54 8.76 8.62 6.34
N GLY A 55 7.49 8.19 6.44
CA GLY A 55 6.44 8.60 5.50
C GLY A 55 6.16 10.10 5.55
N LYS A 56 5.92 10.70 4.38
CA LYS A 56 5.74 12.15 4.21
C LYS A 56 4.38 12.50 3.63
N LYS A 57 3.80 11.63 2.80
CA LYS A 57 2.54 11.90 2.11
C LYS A 57 1.68 10.65 2.08
N SER A 58 0.65 10.65 2.91
CA SER A 58 -0.23 9.51 3.05
C SER A 58 -1.44 9.57 2.12
N LEU A 59 -1.89 8.42 1.63
CA LEU A 59 -3.23 8.29 1.07
C LEU A 59 -4.25 8.47 2.20
N HIS A 60 -5.38 9.09 1.88
CA HIS A 60 -6.47 9.27 2.82
C HIS A 60 -7.48 8.13 2.75
N SER A 61 -7.86 7.59 3.91
CA SER A 61 -8.87 6.54 4.05
C SER A 61 -10.31 7.07 4.18
N ASP A 62 -10.49 8.39 4.12
CA ASP A 62 -11.79 9.05 4.38
C ASP A 62 -12.17 10.09 3.32
N LYS A 63 -11.28 10.38 2.37
CA LYS A 63 -11.51 11.34 1.30
C LYS A 63 -10.62 11.06 0.09
N LYS A 64 -11.01 11.65 -1.04
CA LYS A 64 -10.24 11.66 -2.28
C LYS A 64 -9.39 12.91 -2.36
N THR A 65 -8.08 12.76 -2.32
CA THR A 65 -7.11 13.85 -2.56
C THR A 65 -6.30 13.63 -3.83
N ILE A 66 -6.22 12.40 -4.33
CA ILE A 66 -5.75 12.14 -5.69
C ILE A 66 -6.74 12.82 -6.64
N THR A 67 -6.27 13.74 -7.46
CA THR A 67 -7.11 14.36 -8.48
C THR A 67 -7.30 13.40 -9.67
N ARG A 68 -8.41 13.53 -10.41
CA ARG A 68 -8.61 12.77 -11.66
C ARG A 68 -7.46 12.93 -12.66
N GLN A 69 -6.82 14.10 -12.71
CA GLN A 69 -5.65 14.33 -13.57
C GLN A 69 -4.42 13.56 -13.09
N GLN A 70 -4.16 13.50 -11.79
CA GLN A 70 -3.10 12.69 -11.22
C GLN A 70 -3.36 11.20 -11.43
N LEU A 71 -4.60 10.75 -11.21
CA LEU A 71 -5.02 9.38 -11.49
C LEU A 71 -4.83 9.02 -12.97
N LYS A 72 -5.23 9.91 -13.88
CA LYS A 72 -5.01 9.75 -15.32
C LYS A 72 -3.54 9.57 -15.67
N LYS A 73 -2.65 10.39 -15.09
CA LYS A 73 -1.20 10.28 -15.29
C LYS A 73 -0.68 8.95 -14.75
N TYR A 74 -1.11 8.56 -13.56
CA TYR A 74 -0.73 7.31 -12.93
C TYR A 74 -1.15 6.09 -13.77
N LEU A 75 -2.43 5.98 -14.14
CA LEU A 75 -2.94 4.86 -14.94
C LEU A 75 -2.26 4.75 -16.30
N LYS A 76 -1.94 5.88 -16.95
CA LYS A 76 -1.21 5.89 -18.22
C LYS A 76 0.21 5.32 -18.10
N GLU A 77 0.92 5.59 -17.01
CA GLU A 77 2.25 5.04 -16.80
C GLU A 77 2.23 3.60 -16.27
N LEU A 78 1.20 3.25 -15.50
CA LEU A 78 0.97 1.88 -15.04
C LEU A 78 0.71 0.95 -16.24
N ASP A 79 -0.17 1.37 -17.14
CA ASP A 79 -0.53 0.63 -18.35
C ASP A 79 0.69 0.22 -19.19
N LYS A 80 1.65 1.13 -19.37
CA LYS A 80 2.90 0.84 -20.09
C LYS A 80 3.73 -0.28 -19.47
N LYS A 81 3.52 -0.61 -18.20
CA LYS A 81 4.26 -1.63 -17.46
C LYS A 81 3.44 -2.90 -17.22
N THR A 82 2.11 -2.80 -17.14
CA THR A 82 1.25 -3.90 -16.69
C THR A 82 0.08 -4.22 -17.61
N ASP A 83 -0.12 -3.48 -18.72
CA ASP A 83 -1.28 -3.61 -19.61
C ASP A 83 -2.63 -3.38 -18.88
N TYR A 84 -2.63 -2.49 -17.88
CA TYR A 84 -3.78 -2.25 -17.00
C TYR A 84 -5.07 -1.87 -17.73
N LEU A 85 -4.97 -1.07 -18.80
CA LEU A 85 -6.13 -0.54 -19.51
C LEU A 85 -6.88 -1.61 -20.32
N SER A 86 -6.30 -2.79 -20.53
CA SER A 86 -7.00 -3.95 -21.11
C SER A 86 -8.24 -4.36 -20.29
N ASN A 87 -8.28 -4.06 -18.99
CA ASN A 87 -9.46 -4.25 -18.13
C ASN A 87 -10.63 -3.32 -18.47
N TRP A 88 -10.37 -2.24 -19.22
CA TRP A 88 -11.32 -1.16 -19.50
C TRP A 88 -11.71 -1.08 -20.98
N GLY A 89 -10.84 -1.50 -21.89
CA GLY A 89 -11.11 -1.51 -23.33
C GLY A 89 -9.86 -1.74 -24.17
N ASP A 90 -10.03 -1.81 -25.49
CA ASP A 90 -8.92 -2.00 -26.43
C ASP A 90 -8.34 -0.65 -26.85
N THR A 91 -7.17 -0.29 -26.35
CA THR A 91 -6.56 1.02 -26.64
C THR A 91 -6.16 1.22 -28.11
N ALA A 92 -5.95 0.14 -28.87
CA ALA A 92 -5.62 0.18 -30.28
C ALA A 92 -6.87 0.40 -31.15
N TYR A 93 -8.02 -0.14 -30.74
CA TYR A 93 -9.28 0.02 -31.45
C TYR A 93 -10.09 1.24 -30.99
N ASP A 94 -10.30 1.38 -29.67
CA ASP A 94 -11.11 2.46 -29.07
C ASP A 94 -10.34 3.77 -28.91
N GLY A 95 -9.01 3.71 -28.94
CA GLY A 95 -8.12 4.83 -28.74
C GLY A 95 -7.78 5.07 -27.26
N LEU A 96 -6.49 5.24 -26.98
CA LEU A 96 -5.95 5.39 -25.63
C LEU A 96 -6.69 6.41 -24.76
N GLU A 97 -6.98 7.61 -25.28
CA GLU A 97 -7.61 8.67 -24.48
C GLU A 97 -9.04 8.31 -24.04
N LYS A 98 -9.80 7.57 -24.85
CA LYS A 98 -11.14 7.11 -24.50
C LYS A 98 -11.08 6.10 -23.36
N VAL A 99 -10.32 5.02 -23.56
CA VAL A 99 -10.15 3.94 -22.57
C VAL A 99 -9.60 4.48 -21.26
N LEU A 100 -8.59 5.36 -21.33
CA LEU A 100 -8.01 5.98 -20.14
C LEU A 100 -9.01 6.88 -19.39
N ASN A 101 -9.86 7.64 -20.09
CA ASN A 101 -10.92 8.42 -19.44
C ASN A 101 -11.98 7.54 -18.78
N GLU A 102 -12.34 6.41 -19.40
CA GLU A 102 -13.26 5.44 -18.83
C GLU A 102 -12.69 4.78 -17.56
N ALA A 103 -11.42 4.38 -17.59
CA ALA A 103 -10.71 3.87 -16.42
C ALA A 103 -10.67 4.89 -15.27
N VAL A 104 -10.24 6.12 -15.55
CA VAL A 104 -10.23 7.20 -14.55
C VAL A 104 -11.63 7.47 -14.00
N ARG A 105 -12.68 7.37 -14.84
CA ARG A 105 -14.05 7.56 -14.40
C ARG A 105 -14.48 6.44 -13.46
N GLY A 106 -14.32 5.19 -13.86
CA GLY A 106 -14.76 4.02 -13.10
C GLY A 106 -14.05 3.91 -11.76
N GLU A 107 -12.72 3.97 -11.73
CA GLU A 107 -11.93 3.90 -10.49
C GLU A 107 -12.33 4.98 -9.48
N TYR A 108 -12.51 6.21 -9.98
CA TYR A 108 -12.79 7.35 -9.12
C TYR A 108 -14.24 7.37 -8.61
N GLU A 109 -15.19 6.87 -9.40
CA GLU A 109 -16.62 6.87 -9.05
C GLU A 109 -17.01 5.68 -8.16
N GLN A 110 -16.32 4.56 -8.27
CA GLN A 110 -16.61 3.34 -7.50
C GLN A 110 -15.88 3.27 -6.15
N SER A 111 -14.96 4.20 -5.89
CA SER A 111 -14.18 4.27 -4.65
C SER A 111 -14.72 5.36 -3.74
N ASP A 112 -14.54 5.27 -2.41
CA ASP A 112 -14.95 6.35 -1.49
C ASP A 112 -13.79 7.29 -1.13
N ASN A 113 -12.56 6.77 -1.11
CA ASN A 113 -11.36 7.50 -0.68
C ASN A 113 -10.10 7.12 -1.50
N ASP A 114 -8.95 7.70 -1.20
CA ASP A 114 -7.69 7.42 -1.92
C ASP A 114 -7.21 5.97 -1.74
N VAL A 115 -7.41 5.39 -0.56
CA VAL A 115 -7.02 4.00 -0.27
C VAL A 115 -7.83 3.04 -1.13
N ASP A 116 -9.14 3.24 -1.27
CA ASP A 116 -10.01 2.42 -2.12
C ASP A 116 -9.60 2.47 -3.58
N ILE A 117 -9.32 3.68 -4.11
CA ILE A 117 -8.86 3.87 -5.50
C ILE A 117 -7.62 3.02 -5.75
N ILE A 118 -6.61 3.14 -4.89
CA ILE A 118 -5.33 2.45 -5.09
C ILE A 118 -5.46 0.95 -4.84
N ALA A 119 -6.26 0.52 -3.85
CA ALA A 119 -6.48 -0.89 -3.57
C ALA A 119 -7.19 -1.60 -4.71
N GLY A 120 -8.21 -0.97 -5.33
CA GLY A 120 -8.90 -1.49 -6.51
C GLY A 120 -7.93 -1.71 -7.67
N ILE A 121 -7.17 -0.67 -8.03
CA ILE A 121 -6.18 -0.72 -9.10
C ILE A 121 -5.10 -1.78 -8.82
N ALA A 122 -4.54 -1.80 -7.61
CA ALA A 122 -3.50 -2.75 -7.25
C ALA A 122 -3.97 -4.22 -7.33
N ASN A 123 -5.21 -4.50 -6.94
CA ASN A 123 -5.79 -5.84 -7.09
C ASN A 123 -6.02 -6.20 -8.56
N ALA A 124 -6.55 -5.27 -9.36
CA ALA A 124 -6.88 -5.52 -10.77
C ALA A 124 -5.65 -5.60 -11.69
N CYS A 125 -4.55 -4.90 -11.35
CA CYS A 125 -3.33 -4.91 -12.17
C CYS A 125 -2.49 -6.20 -12.01
N GLY A 126 -2.66 -6.95 -10.91
CA GLY A 126 -1.89 -8.16 -10.63
C GLY A 126 -0.39 -7.93 -10.30
N ASP A 127 0.09 -6.69 -10.32
CA ASP A 127 1.47 -6.30 -10.02
C ASP A 127 1.51 -5.23 -8.91
N MET A 128 1.54 -5.72 -7.67
CA MET A 128 1.51 -4.88 -6.46
C MET A 128 2.74 -3.96 -6.36
N GLU A 129 3.93 -4.46 -6.71
CA GLU A 129 5.17 -3.69 -6.61
C GLU A 129 5.16 -2.52 -7.59
N THR A 130 4.86 -2.78 -8.86
CA THR A 130 4.79 -1.72 -9.87
C THR A 130 3.72 -0.69 -9.55
N SER A 131 2.54 -1.14 -9.10
CA SER A 131 1.43 -0.26 -8.71
C SER A 131 1.82 0.73 -7.60
N LEU A 132 2.36 0.23 -6.48
CA LEU A 132 2.69 1.07 -5.32
C LEU A 132 3.95 1.93 -5.56
N THR A 133 4.97 1.38 -6.22
CA THR A 133 6.21 2.15 -6.49
C THR A 133 5.99 3.26 -7.50
N LEU A 134 5.18 3.04 -8.55
CA LEU A 134 4.82 4.10 -9.49
C LEU A 134 4.00 5.21 -8.83
N LEU A 135 3.06 4.86 -7.95
CA LEU A 135 2.28 5.83 -7.20
C LEU A 135 3.19 6.77 -6.41
N TYR A 136 4.19 6.21 -5.71
CA TYR A 136 5.21 6.99 -5.02
C TYR A 136 6.04 7.85 -5.98
N GLN A 137 6.60 7.26 -7.04
CA GLN A 137 7.46 7.96 -7.98
C GLN A 137 6.76 9.13 -8.70
N LEU A 138 5.49 8.98 -9.06
CA LEU A 138 4.75 9.96 -9.86
C LEU A 138 4.04 11.00 -9.00
N LEU A 139 3.46 10.58 -7.88
CA LEU A 139 2.55 11.39 -7.07
C LEU A 139 3.05 11.64 -5.65
N GLY A 140 4.14 10.97 -5.24
CA GLY A 140 4.78 11.13 -3.93
C GLY A 140 4.05 10.44 -2.78
N TYR A 141 2.96 9.72 -3.01
CA TYR A 141 2.26 9.01 -1.94
C TYR A 141 3.09 7.81 -1.51
N ASP A 142 3.50 7.78 -0.25
CA ASP A 142 4.44 6.81 0.29
C ASP A 142 3.86 5.95 1.41
N SER A 143 2.70 6.32 1.94
CA SER A 143 2.15 5.73 3.14
C SER A 143 0.62 5.73 3.19
N ILE A 144 0.07 4.97 4.14
CA ILE A 144 -1.27 5.12 4.70
C ILE A 144 -1.10 5.18 6.22
N VAL A 145 -1.82 6.08 6.88
CA VAL A 145 -1.82 6.18 8.35
C VAL A 145 -3.26 6.24 8.81
N VAL A 146 -3.66 5.27 9.64
CA VAL A 146 -5.01 5.18 10.18
C VAL A 146 -4.99 4.95 11.68
N ASP A 147 -5.98 5.52 12.37
CA ASP A 147 -6.27 5.17 13.74
C ASP A 147 -7.10 3.89 13.73
N GLY A 148 -6.53 2.80 14.24
CA GLY A 148 -7.14 1.48 14.20
C GLY A 148 -8.34 1.38 15.16
N GLU A 149 -9.47 0.95 14.62
CA GLU A 149 -10.68 0.63 15.41
C GLU A 149 -10.47 -0.62 16.30
N TRP A 150 -9.48 -1.44 15.96
CA TRP A 150 -9.06 -2.62 16.70
C TRP A 150 -7.62 -2.45 17.23
N GLY A 151 -7.19 -3.35 18.12
CA GLY A 151 -5.86 -3.24 18.72
C GLY A 151 -5.76 -2.10 19.74
N ASN A 152 -6.81 -1.93 20.54
CA ASN A 152 -6.82 -1.02 21.70
C ASN A 152 -6.54 0.45 21.34
N GLY A 153 -6.96 0.91 20.15
CA GLY A 153 -6.71 2.27 19.64
C GLY A 153 -5.28 2.47 19.14
N GLN A 154 -4.73 1.48 18.44
CA GLN A 154 -3.38 1.59 17.86
C GLN A 154 -3.38 2.57 16.69
N ARG A 155 -2.23 3.15 16.37
CA ARG A 155 -2.03 3.78 15.07
C ARG A 155 -1.34 2.81 14.13
N ILE A 156 -1.98 2.55 13.00
CA ILE A 156 -1.47 1.67 11.95
C ILE A 156 -0.77 2.53 10.92
N TYR A 157 0.45 2.13 10.57
CA TYR A 157 1.26 2.75 9.53
C TYR A 157 1.50 1.72 8.45
N ILE A 158 1.17 2.05 7.21
CA ILE A 158 1.35 1.17 6.07
C ILE A 158 2.32 1.86 5.14
N ALA A 159 3.49 1.26 4.90
CA ALA A 159 4.43 1.76 3.91
C ALA A 159 4.06 1.23 2.51
N LEU A 160 3.99 2.12 1.53
CA LEU A 160 3.78 1.78 0.12
C LEU A 160 5.13 1.58 -0.61
N THR A 161 6.21 2.11 -0.03
CA THR A 161 7.57 1.97 -0.53
C THR A 161 8.56 1.56 0.54
N ASN A 162 9.58 0.79 0.16
CA ASN A 162 10.72 0.49 1.02
C ASN A 162 11.57 1.73 1.35
N ASP A 163 11.51 2.78 0.53
CA ASP A 163 12.33 3.99 0.68
C ASP A 163 12.05 4.79 1.97
N ILE A 164 10.90 4.55 2.60
CA ILE A 164 10.49 5.23 3.83
C ILE A 164 10.64 4.36 5.09
N ILE A 165 11.14 3.14 4.96
CA ILE A 165 11.31 2.22 6.08
C ILE A 165 12.73 1.68 6.18
N LYS A 166 13.20 1.51 7.42
CA LYS A 166 14.49 0.89 7.71
C LYS A 166 14.39 0.04 8.97
N ILE A 167 14.71 -1.24 8.87
CA ILE A 167 14.84 -2.11 10.05
C ILE A 167 16.04 -1.63 10.86
N VAL A 168 15.82 -1.35 12.15
CA VAL A 168 16.88 -0.91 13.07
C VAL A 168 17.19 -1.93 14.17
N ASP A 169 16.26 -2.83 14.46
CA ASP A 169 16.45 -3.93 15.41
C ASP A 169 15.52 -5.10 15.07
N VAL A 170 16.01 -6.33 15.32
CA VAL A 170 15.23 -7.56 15.18
C VAL A 170 15.44 -8.41 16.43
N LYS A 171 14.34 -8.69 17.14
CA LYS A 171 14.34 -9.48 18.37
C LYS A 171 13.57 -10.79 18.16
N GLU A 172 14.21 -11.91 18.46
CA GLU A 172 13.53 -13.22 18.53
C GLU A 172 12.54 -13.26 19.71
N LEU A 173 11.32 -13.69 19.43
CA LEU A 173 10.23 -13.88 20.40
C LEU A 173 10.11 -15.35 20.73
N LYS A 174 10.69 -15.75 21.86
CA LYS A 174 10.60 -17.12 22.36
C LYS A 174 9.26 -17.34 23.06
N LYS A 175 8.76 -18.57 22.94
CA LYS A 175 7.63 -19.04 23.74
C LYS A 175 7.98 -18.92 25.22
N ALA A 176 7.10 -18.27 25.99
CA ALA A 176 7.20 -18.21 27.44
C ALA A 176 6.94 -19.58 28.07
#